data_AF-A0A1I6CZA0-F1
#
_entry.id   AF-A0A1I6CZA0-F1
#
_cell.length_a   1.000
_cell.length_b   1.000
_cell.length_c   1.000
_cell.angle_alpha   90.00
_cell.angle_beta   90.00
_cell.angle_gamma   90.00
#
_symmetry.space_group_name_H-M   'P 1'
#
loop_
_entity.id
_entity.type
_entity.pdbx_description
1 polymer ?
#
loop_
_entity_poly.entity_id
_entity_poly.type
_entity_poly.pdbx_seq_one_letter_code
_entity_poly.pdbx_strand_id
1 'polypeptide(L)'
;MQSGGEPDGEHPTQVSAPELPTRGLAEIPDRMFKIGVAHGGEVGAMLYFGPTAEGVEGIWMTRADEPAGDAPTLYRDVDSRREFPADAVLPLSLAGKALREFQSTGVRPDCVQWQEADAF
;
A
#
# COMPACT_ATOMS: atom_id res chain seq x y z
N MET A 1 -51.76 -12.33 16.65
CA MET A 1 -50.39 -12.86 16.54
C MET A 1 -49.71 -12.09 15.43
N GLN A 2 -48.68 -11.29 15.73
CA GLN A 2 -47.89 -10.60 14.71
C GLN A 2 -46.81 -11.56 14.22
N SER A 3 -46.80 -11.90 12.93
CA SER A 3 -45.63 -12.46 12.25
C SER A 3 -44.93 -11.28 11.56
N GLY A 4 -43.75 -10.92 12.05
CA GLY A 4 -42.97 -9.79 11.57
C GLY A 4 -42.51 -9.99 10.14
N GLY A 5 -42.71 -8.96 9.31
CA GLY A 5 -41.96 -8.82 8.07
C GLY A 5 -40.56 -8.30 8.41
N GLU A 6 -39.54 -9.04 8.02
CA GLU A 6 -38.19 -8.46 7.96
C GLU A 6 -38.19 -7.35 6.90
N PRO A 7 -37.58 -6.19 7.19
CA PRO A 7 -37.44 -5.15 6.18
C PRO A 7 -36.48 -5.65 5.09
N ASP A 8 -36.94 -5.56 3.84
CA ASP A 8 -36.17 -5.75 2.61
C ASP A 8 -35.17 -4.60 2.49
N GLY A 9 -34.19 -4.58 3.38
CA GLY A 9 -33.10 -3.62 3.40
C GLY A 9 -32.00 -4.13 2.50
N GLU A 10 -31.65 -3.38 1.47
CA GLU A 10 -30.45 -3.61 0.65
C GLU A 10 -29.29 -3.98 1.57
N HIS A 11 -28.83 -5.23 1.49
CA HIS A 11 -27.68 -5.65 2.24
C HIS A 11 -26.51 -4.74 1.83
N PRO A 12 -25.76 -4.15 2.80
CA PRO A 12 -24.60 -3.34 2.46
C PRO A 12 -23.60 -4.16 1.64
N THR A 13 -22.82 -3.48 0.79
CA THR A 13 -21.77 -4.10 -0.01
C THR A 13 -20.93 -5.05 0.84
N GLN A 14 -21.05 -6.34 0.55
CA GLN A 14 -20.41 -7.40 1.32
C GLN A 14 -19.10 -7.78 0.64
N VAL A 15 -17.99 -7.67 1.36
CA VAL A 15 -16.67 -8.15 0.93
C VAL A 15 -16.33 -9.35 1.80
N SER A 16 -16.17 -10.52 1.18
CA SER A 16 -15.76 -11.75 1.87
C SER A 16 -14.35 -12.11 1.43
N ALA A 17 -13.46 -12.34 2.40
CA ALA A 17 -12.16 -12.95 2.16
C ALA A 17 -12.28 -14.47 2.32
N PRO A 18 -11.59 -15.27 1.50
CA PRO A 18 -11.64 -16.73 1.58
C PRO A 18 -10.96 -17.31 2.85
N GLU A 19 -10.17 -16.52 3.57
CA GLU A 19 -9.39 -16.95 4.74
C GLU A 19 -9.43 -15.91 5.88
N LEU A 20 -9.07 -16.34 7.11
CA LEU A 20 -9.01 -15.48 8.29
C LEU A 20 -8.02 -14.30 8.09
N PRO A 21 -8.26 -13.12 8.69
CA PRO A 21 -7.30 -12.02 8.63
C PRO A 21 -5.99 -12.41 9.31
N THR A 22 -4.87 -12.23 8.62
CA THR A 22 -3.51 -12.56 9.08
C THR A 22 -2.94 -11.59 10.14
N ARG A 23 -3.78 -10.79 10.80
CA ARG A 23 -3.38 -9.72 11.75
C ARG A 23 -3.00 -10.27 13.13
N GLY A 24 -1.93 -9.72 13.73
CA GLY A 24 -1.50 -9.99 15.11
C GLY A 24 -2.28 -9.17 16.16
N LEU A 25 -1.90 -9.30 17.45
CA LEU A 25 -2.57 -8.75 18.64
C LEU A 25 -2.85 -7.23 18.67
N ALA A 26 -2.23 -6.45 17.78
CA ALA A 26 -2.46 -5.00 17.61
C ALA A 26 -3.47 -4.66 16.48
N GLU A 27 -4.10 -5.67 15.86
CA GLU A 27 -5.02 -5.54 14.72
C GLU A 27 -4.45 -4.78 13.51
N ILE A 28 -3.13 -4.79 13.29
CA ILE A 28 -2.51 -4.24 12.07
C ILE A 28 -2.28 -5.38 11.07
N PRO A 29 -2.50 -5.19 9.75
CA PRO A 29 -2.09 -6.15 8.74
C PRO A 29 -0.64 -6.57 8.96
N ASP A 30 -0.36 -7.86 8.86
CA ASP A 30 1.01 -8.36 8.70
C ASP A 30 1.68 -7.79 7.44
N ARG A 31 0.88 -7.31 6.47
CA ARG A 31 1.35 -6.62 5.27
C ARG A 31 0.54 -5.37 4.93
N MET A 32 1.21 -4.23 4.73
CA MET A 32 0.56 -2.97 4.36
C MET A 32 1.27 -2.32 3.17
N PHE A 33 0.48 -1.72 2.28
CA PHE A 33 0.95 -0.77 1.27
C PHE A 33 0.35 0.62 1.52
N LYS A 34 1.20 1.65 1.53
CA LYS A 34 0.79 3.05 1.33
C LYS A 34 1.33 3.54 0.00
N ILE A 35 0.55 4.37 -0.68
CA ILE A 35 0.96 4.98 -1.95
C ILE A 35 0.68 6.47 -1.88
N GLY A 36 1.72 7.27 -2.12
CA GLY A 36 1.58 8.68 -2.44
C GLY A 36 1.50 8.85 -3.95
N VAL A 37 0.59 9.67 -4.45
CA VAL A 37 0.44 9.97 -5.88
C VAL A 37 0.32 11.49 -6.06
N ALA A 38 1.02 12.04 -7.06
CA ALA A 38 0.93 13.46 -7.36
C ALA A 38 -0.43 13.84 -7.96
N HIS A 39 -0.90 15.06 -7.68
CA HIS A 39 -2.02 15.65 -8.42
C HIS A 39 -1.64 15.77 -9.90
N GLY A 40 -2.38 15.08 -10.78
CA GLY A 40 -2.05 14.92 -12.20
C GLY A 40 -1.73 13.47 -12.60
N GLY A 41 -1.37 12.61 -11.62
CA GLY A 41 -1.30 11.16 -11.83
C GLY A 41 -0.11 10.67 -12.65
N GLU A 42 1.00 11.41 -12.71
CA GLU A 42 2.17 11.01 -13.51
C GLU A 42 3.20 10.23 -12.69
N VAL A 43 3.28 10.48 -11.39
CA VAL A 43 4.27 9.87 -10.49
C VAL A 43 3.66 9.39 -9.18
N GLY A 44 4.30 8.41 -8.56
CA GLY A 44 3.94 7.90 -7.24
C GLY A 44 5.13 7.32 -6.48
N ALA A 45 4.98 7.15 -5.18
CA ALA A 45 5.93 6.49 -4.29
C ALA A 45 5.19 5.51 -3.39
N MET A 46 5.84 4.41 -3.03
CA MET A 46 5.20 3.35 -2.25
C MET A 46 5.96 3.11 -0.95
N LEU A 47 5.23 2.80 0.12
CA LEU A 47 5.76 2.27 1.38
C LEU A 47 5.12 0.90 1.61
N TYR A 48 5.97 -0.10 1.83
CA TYR A 48 5.58 -1.47 2.15
C TYR A 48 6.02 -1.80 3.58
N PHE A 49 5.13 -2.42 4.33
CA PHE A 49 5.39 -3.05 5.63
C PHE A 49 5.07 -4.54 5.47
N GLY A 50 5.96 -5.43 5.91
CA GLY A 50 5.74 -6.88 5.88
C GLY A 50 7.05 -7.65 5.66
N PRO A 51 7.01 -8.91 5.18
CA PRO A 51 8.20 -9.66 4.82
C PRO A 51 8.59 -9.48 3.34
N THR A 52 9.89 -9.63 3.03
CA THR A 52 10.38 -9.91 1.66
C THR A 52 10.05 -11.34 1.24
N ALA A 53 10.31 -11.70 -0.03
CA ALA A 53 10.15 -13.07 -0.52
C ALA A 53 11.01 -14.07 0.27
N GLU A 54 12.16 -13.64 0.80
CA GLU A 54 13.06 -14.43 1.65
C GLU A 54 12.63 -14.47 3.13
N GLY A 55 11.51 -13.82 3.49
CA GLY A 55 10.99 -13.78 4.85
C GLY A 55 11.66 -12.74 5.75
N VAL A 56 12.40 -11.77 5.19
CA VAL A 56 12.98 -10.68 5.99
C VAL A 56 11.89 -9.66 6.28
N GLU A 57 11.53 -9.49 7.56
CA GLU A 57 10.57 -8.49 8.01
C GLU A 57 11.16 -7.07 7.97
N GLY A 58 10.32 -6.07 7.68
CA GLY A 58 10.78 -4.69 7.66
C GLY A 58 9.78 -3.68 7.10
N ILE A 59 10.31 -2.49 6.87
CA ILE A 59 9.61 -1.36 6.25
C ILE A 59 10.50 -0.84 5.14
N TRP A 60 9.92 -0.72 3.96
CA TRP A 60 10.64 -0.28 2.79
C TRP A 60 9.85 0.75 2.04
N MET A 61 10.56 1.60 1.33
CA MET A 61 9.99 2.47 0.32
C MET A 61 10.61 2.18 -1.02
N THR A 62 9.89 2.52 -2.08
CA THR A 62 10.44 2.44 -3.43
C THR A 62 11.72 3.25 -3.54
N ARG A 63 12.59 2.85 -4.47
CA ARG A 63 13.80 3.57 -4.83
C ARG A 63 13.86 3.68 -6.35
N ALA A 64 14.10 4.89 -6.86
CA ALA A 64 14.39 5.18 -8.24
C ALA A 64 15.91 5.17 -8.43
N ASP A 65 16.39 4.46 -9.46
CA ASP A 65 17.81 4.53 -9.83
C ASP A 65 18.17 5.92 -10.39
N GLU A 66 17.21 6.55 -11.07
CA GLU A 66 17.29 7.92 -11.59
C GLU A 66 16.11 8.74 -11.06
N PRO A 67 16.29 9.50 -9.96
CA PRO A 67 15.25 10.33 -9.39
C PRO A 67 14.77 11.40 -10.40
N ALA A 68 13.46 11.58 -10.51
CA ALA A 68 12.90 12.69 -11.26
C ALA A 68 13.20 14.01 -10.52
N GLY A 69 14.09 14.82 -11.09
CA GLY A 69 14.68 15.99 -10.41
C GLY A 69 13.69 17.09 -10.03
N ASP A 70 12.54 17.16 -10.70
CA ASP A 70 11.46 18.12 -10.45
C ASP A 70 10.17 17.43 -9.95
N ALA A 71 10.29 16.21 -9.42
CA ALA A 71 9.14 15.49 -8.88
C ALA A 71 8.46 16.29 -7.74
N PRO A 72 7.12 16.36 -7.74
CA PRO A 72 6.40 16.97 -6.63
C PRO A 72 6.61 16.17 -5.35
N THR A 73 6.60 16.87 -4.21
CA THR A 73 6.62 16.25 -2.88
C THR A 73 5.44 15.31 -2.71
N LEU A 74 5.73 14.06 -2.35
CA LEU A 74 4.73 13.06 -1.98
C LEU A 74 4.79 12.78 -0.48
N TYR A 75 3.64 12.50 0.12
CA TYR A 75 3.53 12.27 1.56
C TYR A 75 3.23 10.79 1.85
N ARG A 76 4.02 10.17 2.74
CA ARG A 76 3.76 8.82 3.29
C ARG A 76 2.79 8.86 4.47
N ASP A 77 2.64 10.03 5.06
CA ASP A 77 1.63 10.37 6.06
C ASP A 77 1.32 11.86 5.94
N VAL A 78 0.09 12.17 5.54
CA VAL A 78 -0.37 13.55 5.33
C VAL A 78 -0.61 14.26 6.67
N ASP A 79 -1.07 13.54 7.69
CA ASP A 79 -1.43 14.13 8.98
C ASP A 79 -0.18 14.56 9.74
N SER A 80 0.87 13.73 9.73
CA SER A 80 2.16 14.08 10.31
C SER A 80 3.11 14.82 9.34
N ARG A 81 2.66 15.07 8.11
CA ARG A 81 3.44 15.69 7.02
C ARG A 81 4.78 14.99 6.76
N ARG A 82 4.85 13.67 6.96
CA ARG A 82 6.04 12.90 6.62
C ARG A 82 6.09 12.66 5.12
N GLU A 83 7.17 13.13 4.52
CA GLU A 83 7.42 13.05 3.09
C GLU A 83 8.06 11.72 2.72
N PHE A 84 7.85 11.30 1.48
CA PHE A 84 8.76 10.38 0.80
C PHE A 84 10.03 11.16 0.41
N PRO A 85 11.22 10.56 0.48
CA PRO A 85 12.40 11.15 -0.11
C PRO A 85 12.24 11.23 -1.63
N ALA A 86 12.94 12.18 -2.26
CA ALA A 86 12.83 12.42 -3.70
C ALA A 86 13.22 11.19 -4.54
N ASP A 87 14.17 10.39 -4.05
CA ASP A 87 14.60 9.16 -4.69
C ASP A 87 13.61 7.99 -4.53
N ALA A 88 12.49 8.16 -3.82
CA ALA A 88 11.43 7.15 -3.77
C ALA A 88 10.37 7.30 -4.86
N VAL A 89 10.40 8.40 -5.63
CA VAL A 89 9.39 8.72 -6.63
C VAL A 89 9.64 7.97 -7.93
N LEU A 90 8.62 7.25 -8.40
CA LEU A 90 8.61 6.47 -9.63
C LEU A 90 7.54 6.97 -10.61
N PRO A 91 7.64 6.65 -11.91
CA PRO A 91 6.52 6.78 -12.83
C PRO A 91 5.30 6.02 -12.31
N LEU A 92 4.10 6.60 -12.40
CA LEU A 92 2.88 5.98 -11.87
C LEU A 92 2.56 4.64 -12.56
N SER A 93 2.94 4.49 -13.84
CA SER A 93 2.82 3.23 -14.57
C SER A 93 3.59 2.09 -13.89
N LEU A 94 4.77 2.38 -13.37
CA LEU A 94 5.62 1.42 -12.68
C LEU A 94 5.09 1.12 -11.27
N ALA A 95 4.65 2.15 -10.53
CA ALA A 95 3.96 1.96 -9.25
C ALA A 95 2.69 1.10 -9.40
N GLY A 96 1.93 1.31 -10.48
CA GLY A 96 0.76 0.50 -10.82
C GLY A 96 1.10 -0.93 -11.24
N LYS A 97 2.28 -1.19 -11.80
CA LYS A 97 2.78 -2.54 -12.06
C LYS A 97 3.12 -3.25 -10.75
N ALA A 98 3.85 -2.57 -9.85
CA ALA A 98 4.21 -3.08 -8.53
C ALA A 98 2.97 -3.42 -7.69
N LEU A 99 1.93 -2.56 -7.72
CA LEU A 99 0.69 -2.83 -7.02
C LEU A 99 -0.02 -4.10 -7.54
N ARG A 100 -0.04 -4.32 -8.85
CA ARG A 100 -0.62 -5.55 -9.44
C ARG A 100 0.17 -6.80 -9.06
N GLU A 101 1.49 -6.68 -9.01
CA GLU A 101 2.35 -7.78 -8.55
C GLU A 101 2.07 -8.11 -7.09
N PHE A 102 2.02 -7.12 -6.20
CA PHE A 102 1.63 -7.31 -4.81
C PHE A 102 0.24 -7.95 -4.66
N GLN A 103 -0.75 -7.51 -5.45
CA GLN A 103 -2.08 -8.12 -5.45
C GLN A 103 -2.05 -9.61 -5.82
N SER A 104 -1.11 -10.04 -6.66
CA SER A 104 -0.98 -11.43 -7.09
C SER A 104 -0.13 -12.28 -6.16
N THR A 105 0.87 -11.71 -5.49
CA THR A 105 1.87 -12.47 -4.72
C THR A 105 1.73 -12.30 -3.21
N GLY A 106 1.11 -11.21 -2.77
CA GLY A 106 1.03 -10.84 -1.36
C GLY A 106 2.39 -10.50 -0.73
N VAL A 107 3.47 -10.32 -1.50
CA VAL A 107 4.81 -9.98 -0.97
C VAL A 107 5.35 -8.71 -1.64
N ARG A 108 6.45 -8.17 -1.11
CA ARG A 108 7.15 -7.00 -1.67
C ARG A 108 7.44 -7.23 -3.17
N PRO A 109 6.94 -6.38 -4.09
CA PRO A 109 7.16 -6.51 -5.53
C PRO A 109 8.63 -6.42 -5.95
N ASP A 110 9.07 -7.28 -6.86
CA ASP A 110 10.43 -7.32 -7.42
C ASP A 110 10.60 -6.41 -8.65
N CYS A 111 9.50 -5.97 -9.27
CA CYS A 111 9.57 -5.10 -10.44
C CYS A 111 10.01 -3.65 -10.15
N VAL A 112 10.32 -3.31 -8.89
CA VAL A 112 10.85 -2.01 -8.45
C VAL A 112 11.98 -2.21 -7.45
N GLN A 113 12.84 -1.20 -7.32
CA GLN A 113 13.88 -1.21 -6.30
C GLN A 113 13.33 -0.69 -4.96
N TRP A 114 13.98 -1.08 -3.87
CA TRP A 114 13.58 -0.76 -2.51
C TRP A 114 14.75 -0.21 -1.70
N GLN A 115 14.42 0.65 -0.74
CA GLN A 115 15.32 1.09 0.31
C GLN A 115 14.64 0.96 1.67
N GLU A 116 15.43 0.82 2.72
CA GLU A 116 14.92 0.77 4.09
C GLU A 116 14.21 2.08 4.45
N ALA A 117 13.18 1.95 5.28
CA ALA A 117 12.39 3.06 5.76
C ALA A 117 12.26 2.99 7.28
N ASP A 118 12.31 4.14 7.94
CA ASP A 118 11.94 4.22 9.34
C ASP A 118 10.44 3.97 9.51
N ALA A 119 10.11 3.32 10.62
CA ALA A 119 8.73 3.18 11.09
C ALA A 119 8.08 4.53 11.38
N PHE A 120 6.75 4.48 11.50
CA PHE A 120 5.80 5.58 11.61
C PHE A 120 6.27 6.89 12.23
#